data_AF-X6FKJ0-F1
#
_entry.id   AF-X6FKJ0-F1
#
_cell.length_a   1.000
_cell.length_b   1.000
_cell.length_c   1.000
_cell.angle_alpha   90.00
_cell.angle_beta   90.00
_cell.angle_gamma   90.00
#
_symmetry.space_group_name_H-M   'P 1'
#
loop_
_entity.id
_entity.type
_entity.pdbx_description
1 polymer ?
#
loop_
_entity_poly.entity_id
_entity_poly.type
_entity_poly.pdbx_seq_one_letter_code
_entity_poly.pdbx_strand_id
1 'polypeptide(L)' 'MVPEGCAIAPGIRHLIVGEYLTLDRARGDAIEIFRVLHGHRNIEADDLGS' A
#
# COMPACT_ATOMS: atom_id res chain seq x y z
N MET A 1 -10.08 -2.15 -23.02
CA MET A 1 -10.71 -2.80 -21.86
C MET A 1 -9.57 -3.36 -21.02
N VAL A 2 -9.17 -2.65 -19.97
CA VAL A 2 -8.19 -3.13 -18.99
C VAL A 2 -9.01 -4.01 -18.02
N PRO A 3 -8.63 -5.28 -17.77
CA PRO A 3 -9.39 -6.15 -16.87
C PRO A 3 -9.39 -5.56 -15.46
N GLU A 4 -10.44 -5.87 -14.68
CA GLU A 4 -10.55 -5.71 -13.21
C GLU A 4 -9.28 -5.14 -12.56
N GLY A 5 -9.33 -3.88 -12.12
CA GLY A 5 -8.16 -3.08 -11.75
C GLY A 5 -7.15 -3.80 -10.85
N CYS A 6 -5.87 -3.67 -11.19
CA CYS A 6 -4.73 -4.17 -10.42
C CYS A 6 -4.89 -3.85 -8.92
N ALA A 7 -4.71 -4.86 -8.06
CA ALA A 7 -4.94 -4.81 -6.61
C ALA A 7 -4.06 -3.78 -5.84
N ILE A 8 -3.01 -3.22 -6.47
CA ILE A 8 -2.23 -2.11 -5.94
C ILE A 8 -1.83 -1.22 -7.14
N ALA A 9 -1.95 0.11 -6.99
CA ALA A 9 -1.69 1.06 -8.07
C ALA A 9 -0.28 0.92 -8.70
N PRO A 10 -0.09 1.24 -10.00
CA PRO A 10 1.21 1.09 -10.65
C PRO A 10 2.36 1.85 -9.96
N GLY A 11 3.47 1.16 -9.75
CA GLY A 11 4.68 1.72 -9.13
C GLY A 11 4.62 1.81 -7.61
N ILE A 12 3.55 1.33 -6.97
CA ILE A 12 3.50 1.10 -5.54
C ILE A 12 4.10 -0.27 -5.23
N ARG A 13 5.00 -0.31 -4.25
CA ARG A 13 5.55 -1.52 -3.66
C ARG A 13 4.81 -1.86 -2.38
N HIS A 14 4.77 -3.15 -2.07
CA HIS A 14 4.34 -3.63 -0.77
C HIS A 14 5.50 -4.39 -0.09
N LEU A 15 5.70 -4.13 1.20
CA LEU A 15 6.66 -4.83 2.03
C LEU A 15 5.96 -5.32 3.30
N ILE A 16 6.06 -6.63 3.56
CA ILE A 16 5.53 -7.24 4.77
C ILE A 16 6.69 -7.51 5.74
N VAL A 17 6.60 -6.97 6.96
CA VAL A 17 7.56 -7.23 8.05
C VAL A 17 6.78 -7.54 9.31
N GLY A 18 6.89 -8.79 9.78
CA GLY A 18 6.05 -9.29 10.86
C GLY A 18 4.57 -9.12 10.52
N GLU A 19 3.81 -8.48 11.40
CA GLU A 19 2.37 -8.24 11.27
C GLU A 19 2.04 -6.91 10.55
N TYR A 20 2.99 -6.30 9.84
CA TYR A 20 2.80 -5.00 9.20
C TYR A 20 2.97 -5.06 7.69
N LEU A 21 2.07 -4.38 6.98
CA LEU A 21 2.13 -4.11 5.55
C LEU A 21 2.53 -2.65 5.33
N THR A 22 3.64 -2.42 4.65
CA THR A 22 4.09 -1.08 4.22
C THR A 22 3.80 -0.90 2.74
N LEU A 23 3.21 0.24 2.36
CA LEU A 23 3.02 0.66 0.97
C LEU A 23 3.90 1.86 0.68
N ASP A 24 4.73 1.75 -0.35
CA ASP A 24 5.70 2.79 -0.69
C ASP A 24 5.91 2.92 -2.21
N ARG A 25 6.62 3.96 -2.65
CA ARG A 25 7.09 4.11 -4.02
C ARG A 25 8.46 4.75 -4.04
N ALA A 26 9.31 4.29 -4.95
CA ALA A 26 10.55 4.99 -5.26
C ALA A 26 10.27 6.20 -6.18
N ARG A 27 10.85 7.36 -5.83
CA ARG A 27 10.87 8.56 -6.67
C ARG A 27 12.26 9.16 -6.65
N GLY A 28 12.91 9.19 -7.82
CA GLY A 28 14.29 9.70 -7.93
C GLY A 28 15.22 8.89 -7.02
N ASP A 29 15.82 9.58 -6.06
CA ASP A 29 16.72 9.05 -5.03
C ASP A 29 16.04 8.78 -3.68
N ALA A 30 14.71 8.93 -3.59
CA ALA A 30 13.94 8.79 -2.36
C ALA A 30 12.91 7.66 -2.41
N ILE A 31 12.49 7.22 -1.23
CA ILE A 31 11.35 6.32 -1.02
C ILE A 31 10.26 7.09 -0.27
N GLU A 32 9.08 7.20 -0.90
CA GLU A 32 7.88 7.76 -0.28
C GLU A 32 7.05 6.64 0.33
N ILE A 33 6.87 6.66 1.65
CA ILE A 33 5.98 5.72 2.35
C ILE A 33 4.58 6.34 2.41
N PHE A 34 3.59 5.68 1.83
CA PHE A 34 2.20 6.16 1.82
C PHE A 34 1.45 5.77 3.08
N ARG A 35 1.61 4.51 3.51
CA ARG A 35 0.89 3.89 4.62
C ARG A 35 1.71 2.75 5.22
N VAL A 36 1.53 2.58 6.53
CA VAL A 36 1.90 1.36 7.26
C VAL A 36 0.64 0.85 7.94
N LEU A 37 0.26 -0.38 7.63
CA LEU A 37 -0.98 -1.00 8.07
C LEU A 37 -0.65 -2.18 8.98
N HIS A 38 -1.34 -2.28 10.11
CA HIS A 38 -1.23 -3.42 11.01
C HIS A 38 -2.18 -4.54 10.56
N GLY A 39 -1.66 -5.69 10.14
CA GLY A 39 -2.41 -6.78 9.53
C GLY A 39 -3.48 -7.41 10.41
N HIS A 40 -3.34 -7.26 11.73
CA HIS A 40 -4.33 -7.73 12.71
C HIS A 40 -5.59 -6.84 12.82
N ARG A 41 -5.62 -5.69 12.12
CA ARG A 41 -6.82 -4.86 12.00
C ARG A 41 -7.62 -5.33 10.79
N ASN A 42 -8.94 -5.41 10.94
CA ASN A 42 -9.80 -5.42 9.77
C ASN A 42 -9.77 -4.01 9.17
N ILE A 43 -9.23 -3.86 7.96
CA ILE A 43 -9.04 -2.56 7.29
C ILE A 43 -10.03 -2.50 6.13
N GLU A 44 -11.05 -1.68 6.31
CA GLU A 44 -12.08 -1.40 5.31
C GLU A 44 -11.69 -0.17 4.48
N ALA A 45 -12.38 0.07 3.37
CA ALA A 45 -12.11 1.25 2.52
C ALA A 45 -12.18 2.57 3.30
N ASP A 46 -13.08 2.66 4.29
CA ASP A 46 -13.30 3.84 5.11
C ASP A 46 -12.16 4.09 6.13
N ASP A 47 -11.33 3.08 6.44
CA ASP A 47 -10.20 3.22 7.37
C ASP A 47 -8.99 3.93 6.73
N LEU A 48 -8.97 4.12 5.40
CA LEU A 48 -7.79 4.62 4.68
C LEU A 48 -7.62 6.16 4.71
N GLY A 49 -8.62 6.89 5.22
CA GLY A 49 -8.62 8.34 5.41
C GLY A 49 -8.65 9.14 4.09
N SER A 50 -9.44 10.24 4.10
CA SER A 50 -9.58 11.20 2.99
C SER A 50 -8.34 12.05 2.76
#